data_AF-A0A932NVY4-F1
#
_entry.id   AF-A0A932NVY4-F1
#
_cell.length_a   1.000
_cell.length_b   1.000
_cell.length_c   1.000
_cell.angle_alpha   90.00
_cell.angle_beta   90.00
_cell.angle_gamma   90.00
#
_symmetry.space_group_name_H-M   'P 1'
#
loop_
_entity.id
_entity.type
_entity.pdbx_description
1 polymer ?
#
loop_
_entity_poly.entity_id
_entity_poly.type
_entity_poly.pdbx_seq_one_letter_code
_entity_poly.pdbx_strand_id
1 'polypeptide(L)'
;MSTFYEQPAEPTPAATVDTILVVQADGKGVPMVQPSTTTPPARLGKGQKRTKKKEAVVTSRYTVAPYPRTPQAVVAALLRAGDCPAPTARPVPVGKELRATLAGKEVAVTRLAQRAGQRDGPHIQQRVASPMAPKCCRSRW
;
A
#
# COMPACT_ATOMS: atom_id res chain seq x y z
N MET A 1 6.66 0.90 25.38
CA MET A 1 6.42 -0.37 24.65
C MET A 1 6.15 -0.09 23.17
N SER A 2 7.18 0.10 22.34
CA SER A 2 7.03 0.38 20.90
C SER A 2 8.06 -0.32 20.01
N THR A 3 8.75 -1.34 20.52
CA THR A 3 9.96 -1.90 19.90
C THR A 3 9.71 -2.77 18.67
N PHE A 4 8.49 -3.30 18.50
CA PHE A 4 8.19 -4.26 17.43
C PHE A 4 8.20 -3.64 16.02
N TYR A 5 7.79 -2.37 15.87
CA TYR A 5 7.81 -1.68 14.58
C TYR A 5 9.18 -1.04 14.25
N GLU A 6 10.09 -1.03 15.20
CA GLU A 6 11.44 -0.46 15.02
C GLU A 6 12.45 -1.52 14.59
N GLN A 7 12.15 -2.81 14.87
CA GLN A 7 12.94 -3.91 14.36
C GLN A 7 12.91 -3.93 12.83
N PRO A 8 14.08 -3.87 12.17
CA PRO A 8 14.22 -4.33 10.81
C PRO A 8 13.75 -5.78 10.77
N ALA A 9 12.91 -6.14 9.80
CA ALA A 9 12.70 -7.56 9.51
C ALA A 9 14.07 -8.16 9.24
N GLU A 10 14.43 -9.24 9.94
CA GLU A 10 15.67 -9.97 9.68
C GLU A 10 15.82 -10.18 8.18
N PRO A 11 17.02 -9.97 7.61
CA PRO A 11 17.22 -10.11 6.19
C PRO A 11 16.93 -11.57 5.82
N THR A 12 15.72 -11.82 5.32
CA THR A 12 15.42 -13.02 4.56
C THR A 12 16.53 -13.14 3.52
N PRO A 13 17.24 -14.29 3.46
CA PRO A 13 18.46 -14.43 2.65
C PRO A 13 18.18 -13.92 1.25
N ALA A 14 19.03 -12.97 0.83
CA ALA A 14 18.96 -12.16 -0.39
C ALA A 14 17.90 -12.67 -1.38
N ALA A 15 16.64 -12.33 -1.12
CA ALA A 15 15.59 -12.59 -2.09
C ALA A 15 15.98 -11.74 -3.30
N THR A 16 16.31 -12.41 -4.42
CA THR A 16 16.88 -11.80 -5.63
C THR A 16 16.18 -10.48 -5.90
N VAL A 17 16.90 -9.38 -5.67
CA VAL A 17 16.27 -8.06 -5.71
C VAL A 17 16.04 -7.70 -7.16
N ASP A 18 14.77 -7.64 -7.54
CA ASP A 18 14.38 -7.31 -8.91
C ASP A 18 14.61 -5.83 -9.23
N THR A 19 14.58 -5.49 -10.53
CA THR A 19 14.99 -4.17 -11.03
C THR A 19 13.94 -3.07 -10.89
N ILE A 20 12.70 -3.39 -10.53
CA ILE A 20 11.63 -2.39 -10.35
C ILE A 20 11.30 -2.26 -8.86
N LEU A 21 11.57 -1.11 -8.27
CA LEU A 21 11.15 -0.77 -6.91
C LEU A 21 9.74 -0.17 -6.94
N VAL A 22 8.80 -0.80 -6.23
CA VAL A 22 7.41 -0.34 -6.13
C VAL A 22 7.11 0.05 -4.69
N VAL A 23 6.53 1.25 -4.54
CA VAL A 23 5.97 1.74 -3.28
C VAL A 23 4.51 2.10 -3.47
N GLN A 24 3.67 1.74 -2.50
CA GLN A 24 2.24 2.08 -2.53
C GLN A 24 1.79 2.61 -1.18
N ALA A 25 0.79 3.48 -1.19
CA ALA A 25 0.12 3.95 0.01
C ALA A 25 -1.40 3.97 -0.19
N ASP A 26 -2.15 3.53 0.80
CA ASP A 26 -3.61 3.59 0.85
C ASP A 26 -4.10 4.08 2.20
N GLY A 27 -5.22 4.80 2.24
CA GLY A 27 -5.80 5.36 3.46
C GLY A 27 -7.15 4.76 3.78
N LYS A 28 -7.19 3.94 4.82
CA LYS A 28 -8.39 3.22 5.25
C LYS A 28 -8.96 3.83 6.54
N GLY A 29 -10.27 4.08 6.56
CA GLY A 29 -10.96 4.50 7.79
C GLY A 29 -11.19 3.30 8.73
N VAL A 30 -10.38 3.17 9.76
CA VAL A 30 -10.46 2.10 10.77
C VAL A 30 -11.36 2.53 11.92
N PRO A 31 -12.39 1.73 12.30
CA PRO A 31 -13.21 2.02 13.47
C PRO A 31 -12.37 1.91 14.74
N MET A 32 -12.44 2.92 15.59
CA MET A 32 -11.78 2.93 16.90
C MET A 32 -12.72 2.33 17.94
N VAL A 33 -12.21 1.39 18.74
CA VAL A 33 -12.88 0.93 19.95
C VAL A 33 -12.90 2.10 20.93
N GLN A 34 -14.10 2.46 21.39
CA GLN A 34 -14.25 3.47 22.42
C GLN A 34 -14.18 2.80 23.79
N PRO A 35 -13.60 3.46 24.80
CA PRO A 35 -13.70 2.98 26.16
C PRO A 35 -15.19 2.86 26.55
N SER A 36 -15.53 1.82 27.29
CA SER A 36 -16.89 1.61 27.78
C SER A 36 -17.29 2.77 28.68
N THR A 37 -18.33 3.50 28.28
CA THR A 37 -18.95 4.51 29.13
C THR A 37 -19.92 3.82 30.08
N THR A 38 -19.83 4.10 31.38
CA THR A 38 -20.69 3.53 32.44
C THR A 38 -22.19 3.75 32.19
N THR A 39 -22.55 4.79 31.44
CA THR A 39 -23.93 5.06 31.03
C THR A 39 -23.95 5.47 29.55
N PRO A 40 -24.07 4.50 28.62
CA PRO A 40 -24.20 4.85 27.21
C PRO A 40 -25.55 5.54 26.98
N PRO A 41 -25.59 6.67 26.26
CA PRO A 41 -26.84 7.36 25.98
C PRO A 41 -27.77 6.50 25.12
N ALA A 42 -29.04 6.40 25.50
CA ALA A 42 -30.06 5.63 24.78
C ALA A 42 -30.30 6.17 23.34
N ARG A 43 -30.06 7.47 23.11
CA ARG A 43 -30.20 8.11 21.80
C ARG A 43 -29.02 9.02 21.49
N LEU A 44 -28.48 8.91 20.28
CA LEU A 44 -27.41 9.78 19.80
C LEU A 44 -27.99 11.12 19.31
N GLY A 45 -27.34 12.22 19.68
CA GLY A 45 -27.64 13.55 19.17
C GLY A 45 -27.19 13.75 17.71
N LYS A 46 -27.64 14.84 17.09
CA LYS A 46 -27.20 15.22 15.73
C LYS A 46 -25.68 15.37 15.70
N GLY A 47 -25.01 14.65 14.78
CA GLY A 47 -23.55 14.65 14.65
C GLY A 47 -22.81 13.66 15.55
N GLN A 48 -23.48 13.04 16.54
CA GLN A 48 -22.88 12.00 17.36
C GLN A 48 -22.86 10.67 16.60
N LYS A 49 -21.67 10.13 16.36
CA LYS A 49 -21.47 8.83 15.71
C LYS A 49 -21.09 7.79 16.76
N ARG A 50 -21.81 6.66 16.78
CA ARG A 50 -21.53 5.51 17.65
C ARG A 50 -20.09 5.00 17.49
N THR A 51 -19.54 5.14 16.28
CA THR A 51 -18.18 4.72 15.96
C THR A 51 -17.39 5.91 15.43
N LYS A 52 -16.23 6.17 16.03
CA LYS A 52 -15.24 7.12 15.49
C LYS A 52 -14.29 6.34 14.58
N LYS A 53 -14.17 6.75 13.33
CA LYS A 53 -13.16 6.20 12.42
C LYS A 53 -11.92 7.09 12.47
N LYS A 54 -10.75 6.48 12.59
CA LYS A 54 -9.47 7.15 12.37
C LYS A 54 -8.87 6.62 11.08
N GLU A 55 -8.23 7.49 10.33
CA GLU A 55 -7.51 7.08 9.12
C GLU A 55 -6.22 6.35 9.50
N ALA A 56 -6.14 5.08 9.07
CA ALA A 56 -4.90 4.33 9.03
C ALA A 56 -4.33 4.41 7.62
N VAL A 57 -3.04 4.75 7.54
CA VAL A 57 -2.31 4.73 6.28
C VAL A 57 -1.53 3.45 6.20
N VAL A 58 -1.85 2.63 5.20
CA VAL A 58 -1.18 1.36 4.89
C VAL A 58 -0.20 1.62 3.76
N THR A 59 1.06 1.24 3.96
CA THR A 59 2.12 1.39 2.97
C THR A 59 2.70 0.03 2.61
N SER A 60 3.01 -0.18 1.33
CA SER A 60 3.71 -1.36 0.83
C SER A 60 5.02 -0.96 0.14
N ARG A 61 6.04 -1.80 0.26
CA ARG A 61 7.30 -1.72 -0.49
C ARG A 61 7.71 -3.10 -0.97
N TYR A 62 8.00 -3.25 -2.25
CA TYR A 62 8.49 -4.50 -2.82
C TYR A 62 9.27 -4.24 -4.10
N THR A 63 10.02 -5.25 -4.55
CA THR A 63 10.62 -5.25 -5.88
C THR A 63 9.89 -6.25 -6.77
N VAL A 64 9.89 -6.05 -8.08
CA VAL A 64 9.28 -6.99 -9.03
C VAL A 64 10.04 -7.00 -10.34
N ALA A 65 10.19 -8.17 -10.96
CA ALA A 65 10.85 -8.28 -12.26
C ALA A 65 10.04 -7.57 -13.36
N PRO A 66 10.70 -7.06 -14.41
CA PRO A 66 10.01 -6.56 -15.59
C PRO A 66 9.14 -7.63 -16.24
N TYR A 67 7.97 -7.24 -16.73
CA TYR A 67 7.07 -8.10 -17.49
C TYR A 67 6.94 -7.60 -18.93
N PRO A 68 7.89 -7.96 -19.82
CA PRO A 68 7.89 -7.48 -21.20
C PRO A 68 6.69 -8.02 -21.96
N ARG A 69 6.05 -7.15 -22.76
CA ARG A 69 4.95 -7.53 -23.67
C ARG A 69 5.23 -6.99 -25.06
N THR A 70 4.99 -7.81 -26.09
CA THR A 70 4.98 -7.36 -27.49
C THR A 70 3.69 -6.59 -27.79
N PRO A 71 3.68 -5.61 -28.72
CA PRO A 71 2.46 -4.93 -29.15
C PRO A 71 1.33 -5.89 -29.55
N GLN A 72 1.65 -6.98 -30.27
CA GLN A 72 0.71 -8.02 -30.68
C GLN A 72 0.04 -8.68 -29.49
N ALA A 73 0.81 -9.07 -28.47
CA ALA A 73 0.28 -9.61 -27.21
C ALA A 73 -0.61 -8.59 -26.46
N VAL A 74 -0.34 -7.29 -26.55
CA VAL A 74 -1.20 -6.26 -25.96
C VAL A 74 -2.53 -6.15 -26.71
N VAL A 75 -2.48 -6.12 -28.05
CA VAL A 75 -3.69 -6.08 -28.91
C VAL A 75 -4.53 -7.33 -28.70
N ALA A 76 -3.93 -8.51 -28.70
CA ALA A 76 -4.62 -9.77 -28.48
C ALA A 76 -5.31 -9.80 -27.11
N ALA A 77 -4.64 -9.33 -26.05
CA ALA A 77 -5.21 -9.25 -24.70
C ALA A 77 -6.36 -8.22 -24.57
N LEU A 78 -6.24 -7.06 -25.24
CA LEU A 78 -7.27 -6.00 -25.20
C LEU A 78 -8.50 -6.36 -26.03
N LEU A 79 -8.29 -6.91 -27.23
CA LEU A 79 -9.35 -7.22 -28.18
C LEU A 79 -9.92 -8.64 -28.00
N ARG A 80 -9.34 -9.44 -27.09
CA ARG A 80 -9.72 -10.85 -26.87
C ARG A 80 -9.74 -11.65 -28.18
N ALA A 81 -8.83 -11.31 -29.09
CA ALA A 81 -8.71 -12.01 -30.36
C ALA A 81 -8.29 -13.46 -30.09
N GLY A 82 -8.91 -14.41 -30.81
CA GLY A 82 -8.60 -15.84 -30.71
C GLY A 82 -7.12 -16.14 -30.99
N ASP A 83 -6.67 -17.30 -30.49
CA ASP A 83 -5.27 -17.77 -30.46
C ASP A 83 -4.29 -16.83 -29.75
N CYS A 84 -4.69 -16.33 -28.58
CA CYS A 84 -3.74 -15.75 -27.64
C CYS A 84 -2.81 -16.86 -27.11
N PRO A 85 -1.48 -16.78 -27.29
CA PRO A 85 -0.57 -17.63 -26.54
C PRO A 85 -0.85 -17.45 -25.05
N ALA A 86 -0.85 -18.55 -24.30
CA ALA A 86 -1.13 -18.51 -22.87
C ALA A 86 -0.20 -17.47 -22.20
N PRO A 87 -0.75 -16.54 -21.40
CA PRO A 87 0.07 -15.52 -20.79
C PRO A 87 1.14 -16.19 -19.92
N THR A 88 2.40 -15.81 -20.13
CA THR A 88 3.49 -16.18 -19.24
C THR A 88 3.16 -15.75 -17.81
N ALA A 89 3.57 -16.54 -16.83
CA ALA A 89 3.30 -16.22 -15.43
C ALA A 89 3.82 -14.81 -15.09
N ARG A 90 2.95 -13.99 -14.49
CA ARG A 90 3.30 -12.64 -14.07
C ARG A 90 4.34 -12.71 -12.95
N PRO A 91 5.38 -11.87 -12.95
CA PRO A 91 6.37 -11.86 -11.90
C PRO A 91 5.73 -11.56 -10.53
N VAL A 92 6.17 -12.31 -9.52
CA VAL A 92 5.67 -12.19 -8.16
C VAL A 92 6.49 -11.12 -7.42
N PRO A 93 5.86 -10.24 -6.65
CA PRO A 93 6.55 -9.29 -5.79
C PRO A 93 7.55 -9.96 -4.83
N VAL A 94 8.80 -9.52 -4.85
CA VAL A 94 9.88 -10.00 -3.98
C VAL A 94 10.06 -9.08 -2.77
N GLY A 95 10.23 -9.70 -1.61
CA GLY A 95 10.49 -9.00 -0.34
C GLY A 95 9.38 -8.04 0.07
N LYS A 96 8.11 -8.35 -0.21
CA LYS A 96 7.02 -7.41 0.08
C LYS A 96 6.88 -7.13 1.57
N GLU A 97 7.05 -5.86 1.93
CA GLU A 97 6.85 -5.37 3.29
C GLU A 97 5.57 -4.53 3.35
N LEU A 98 4.69 -4.84 4.30
CA LEU A 98 3.47 -4.11 4.57
C LEU A 98 3.54 -3.49 5.97
N ARG A 99 3.17 -2.21 6.04
CA ARG A 99 3.17 -1.43 7.29
C ARG A 99 1.88 -0.62 7.35
N ALA A 100 1.36 -0.41 8.54
CA ALA A 100 0.21 0.46 8.76
C ALA A 100 0.48 1.41 9.92
N THR A 101 -0.05 2.63 9.85
CA THR A 101 0.05 3.58 10.94
C THR A 101 -1.19 4.46 11.08
N LEU A 102 -1.57 4.74 12.32
CA LEU A 102 -2.57 5.75 12.69
C LEU A 102 -1.93 7.12 13.00
N ALA A 103 -0.61 7.28 12.79
CA ALA A 103 0.11 8.51 13.08
C ALA A 103 -0.08 9.62 12.03
N GLY A 104 -0.87 9.35 10.98
CA GLY A 104 -1.16 10.29 9.90
C GLY A 104 -0.37 10.03 8.63
N LYS A 105 -0.76 10.75 7.57
CA LYS A 105 -0.22 10.58 6.21
C LYS A 105 1.24 10.97 6.10
N GLU A 106 1.62 12.13 6.61
CA GLU A 106 3.01 12.61 6.52
C GLU A 106 3.99 11.62 7.17
N VAL A 107 3.68 11.16 8.38
CA VAL A 107 4.50 10.16 9.09
C VAL A 107 4.62 8.86 8.29
N ALA A 108 3.52 8.41 7.66
CA ALA A 108 3.53 7.20 6.83
C ALA A 108 4.40 7.36 5.58
N VAL A 109 4.28 8.49 4.88
CA VAL A 109 5.03 8.78 3.65
C VAL A 109 6.52 8.96 3.95
N THR A 110 6.88 9.71 4.99
CA THR A 110 8.28 9.89 5.40
C THR A 110 8.95 8.57 5.74
N ARG A 111 8.28 7.71 6.53
CA ARG A 111 8.80 6.38 6.87
C ARG A 111 8.90 5.47 5.65
N LEU A 112 7.94 5.54 4.74
CA LEU A 112 7.97 4.78 3.49
C LEU A 112 9.15 5.22 2.61
N ALA A 113 9.40 6.52 2.48
CA ALA A 113 10.52 7.06 1.71
C ALA A 113 11.88 6.65 2.30
N GLN A 114 12.05 6.77 3.62
CA GLN A 114 13.27 6.33 4.33
C GLN A 114 13.54 4.84 4.07
N ARG A 115 12.50 4.01 4.16
CA ARG A 115 12.64 2.58 3.87
C ARG A 115 12.91 2.36 2.39
N ALA A 116 12.18 2.99 1.48
CA ALA A 116 12.43 2.84 0.04
C ALA A 116 13.90 3.09 -0.29
N GLY A 117 14.52 4.13 0.28
CA GLY A 117 15.95 4.41 0.13
C GLY A 117 16.90 3.30 0.59
N GLN A 118 16.52 2.48 1.58
CA GLN A 118 17.33 1.33 2.02
C GLN A 118 17.39 0.20 0.98
N ARG A 119 16.40 0.13 0.09
CA ARG A 119 16.36 -0.85 -1.03
C ARG A 119 16.75 -0.25 -2.36
N ASP A 120 16.81 1.07 -2.42
CA ASP A 120 17.16 1.76 -3.63
C ASP A 120 18.68 1.67 -3.86
N GLY A 121 19.07 1.07 -4.97
CA GLY A 121 20.47 0.83 -5.29
C GLY A 121 20.70 0.70 -6.79
N PRO A 122 21.96 0.49 -7.24
CA PRO A 122 22.31 0.50 -8.66
C PRO A 122 21.57 -0.54 -9.53
N HIS A 123 21.08 -1.62 -8.91
CA HIS A 123 20.30 -2.67 -9.58
C HIS A 123 18.84 -2.25 -9.87
N ILE A 124 18.35 -1.19 -9.22
CA ILE A 124 17.01 -0.64 -9.45
C ILE A 124 17.03 0.26 -10.69
N GLN A 125 16.37 -0.20 -11.75
CA GLN A 125 16.24 0.51 -13.01
C GLN A 125 14.99 1.39 -13.06
N GLN A 126 13.93 1.01 -12.34
CA GLN A 126 12.65 1.73 -12.35
C GLN A 126 12.09 1.90 -10.95
N ARG A 127 11.45 3.06 -10.71
CA ARG A 127 10.79 3.40 -9.45
C ARG A 127 9.34 3.73 -9.74
N VAL A 128 8.42 3.02 -9.10
CA VAL A 128 6.98 3.21 -9.29
C VAL A 128 6.37 3.58 -7.96
N ALA A 129 5.70 4.72 -7.92
CA ALA A 129 4.91 5.16 -6.78
C ALA A 129 3.43 5.13 -7.14
N SER A 130 2.64 4.42 -6.33
CA SER A 130 1.18 4.51 -6.36
C SER A 130 0.72 5.28 -5.13
N PRO A 131 0.56 6.61 -5.25
CA PRO A 131 0.16 7.45 -4.13
C PRO A 131 -1.31 7.22 -3.81
N MET A 132 -1.63 7.33 -2.52
CA MET A 132 -3.00 7.39 -2.05
C MET A 132 -3.71 8.57 -2.74
N ALA A 133 -4.81 8.29 -3.45
CA ALA A 133 -5.61 9.33 -4.07
C ALA A 133 -6.05 10.36 -3.01
N PRO A 134 -6.04 11.67 -3.31
CA PRO A 134 -6.64 12.64 -2.41
C PRO A 134 -8.10 12.25 -2.19
N LYS A 135 -8.52 12.16 -0.93
CA LYS A 135 -9.95 12.06 -0.61
C LYS A 135 -10.60 13.28 -1.22
N CYS A 136 -11.38 13.07 -2.27
CA CYS A 136 -12.18 14.11 -2.88
C CYS A 136 -13.12 14.62 -1.78
N CYS A 137 -12.77 15.73 -1.13
CA CYS A 137 -13.67 16.47 -0.29
C CYS A 137 -14.76 16.99 -1.23
N ARG A 138 -15.82 16.20 -1.43
CA ARG A 138 -17.09 16.76 -1.87
C ARG A 138 -17.60 17.60 -0.71
N SER A 139 -17.10 18.82 -0.60
CA SER A 139 -17.80 19.92 0.05
C SER A 139 -19.11 20.05 -0.71
N ARG A 140 -20.15 19.49 -0.10
CA ARG A 140 -21.53 19.63 -0.53
C ARG A 140 -21.87 21.11 -0.31
N TRP A 141 -22.00 21.86 -1.41
CA TRP A 141 -22.65 23.16 -1.43
C TRP A 141 -24.11 23.01 -0.99
#